data_AF-A0A8D9M253-F1
#
_entry.id   AF-A0A8D9M253-F1
#
_cell.length_a   1.000
_cell.length_b   1.000
_cell.length_c   1.000
_cell.angle_alpha   90.00
_cell.angle_beta   90.00
_cell.angle_gamma   90.00
#
_symmetry.space_group_name_H-M   'P 1'
#
loop_
_entity.id
_entity.type
_entity.pdbx_description
1 polymer ?
#
loop_
_entity_poly.entity_id
_entity_poly.type
_entity_poly.pdbx_seq_one_letter_code
_entity_poly.pdbx_strand_id
1 'polypeptide(L)'
;MANSRLLSLPDELQEKVLQHVAAGSISDLAAVKLTCEQLKEVSERPLVYATFNLVNINFPLLARMPATFYAECYRPGNPYAIYLNFVFLAYLIM
;
A
#
# COMPACT_ATOMS: atom_id res chain seq x y z
N MET A 1 -1.38 25.14 -11.15
CA MET A 1 -1.43 24.81 -9.70
C MET A 1 -2.51 23.77 -9.52
N ALA A 2 -2.13 22.51 -9.22
CA ALA A 2 -3.10 21.42 -9.12
C ALA A 2 -4.06 21.66 -7.94
N ASN A 3 -5.35 21.55 -8.20
CA ASN A 3 -6.44 21.80 -7.26
C ASN A 3 -6.28 20.97 -5.98
N SER A 4 -5.88 21.62 -4.90
CA SER A 4 -5.64 21.06 -3.56
C SER A 4 -6.95 20.76 -2.80
N ARG A 5 -7.95 20.17 -3.47
CA ARG A 5 -9.17 19.69 -2.78
C ARG A 5 -8.86 18.54 -1.85
N LEU A 6 -7.98 17.61 -2.26
CA LEU A 6 -7.56 16.48 -1.42
C LEU A 6 -6.78 16.97 -0.19
N LEU A 7 -5.85 17.91 -0.38
CA LEU A 7 -5.04 18.49 0.71
C LEU A 7 -5.86 19.35 1.69
N SER A 8 -6.98 19.91 1.22
CA SER A 8 -7.89 20.67 2.09
C SER A 8 -8.79 19.79 2.97
N LEU A 9 -8.80 18.46 2.75
CA LEU A 9 -9.58 17.55 3.58
C LEU A 9 -8.85 17.25 4.90
N PRO A 10 -9.58 16.94 5.98
CA PRO A 10 -9.00 16.34 7.17
C PRO A 10 -8.23 15.06 6.84
N ASP A 11 -7.17 14.82 7.59
CA ASP A 11 -6.26 13.68 7.40
C ASP A 11 -7.00 12.33 7.41
N GLU A 12 -8.05 12.17 8.21
CA GLU A 12 -8.84 10.94 8.26
C GLU A 12 -9.58 10.66 6.95
N LEU A 13 -10.03 11.72 6.27
CA LEU A 13 -10.67 11.61 4.96
C LEU A 13 -9.64 11.37 3.86
N GLN A 14 -8.48 12.02 3.94
CA GLN A 14 -7.36 11.72 3.04
C GLN A 14 -6.95 10.26 3.17
N GLU A 15 -6.78 9.76 4.39
CA GLU A 15 -6.40 8.38 4.67
C GLU A 15 -7.41 7.39 4.09
N LYS A 16 -8.72 7.63 4.24
CA LYS A 16 -9.76 6.80 3.60
C LYS A 16 -9.64 6.78 2.09
N VAL A 17 -9.41 7.93 1.45
CA VAL A 17 -9.17 7.98 0.00
C VAL A 17 -7.94 7.15 -0.37
N LEU A 18 -6.85 7.27 0.38
CA LEU A 18 -5.63 6.54 0.11
C LEU A 18 -5.75 5.04 0.37
N GLN A 19 -6.57 4.60 1.33
CA GLN A 19 -6.93 3.19 1.50
C GLN A 19 -7.64 2.64 0.25
N HIS A 20 -8.57 3.40 -0.32
CA HIS A 20 -9.24 3.01 -1.58
C HIS A 20 -8.25 2.96 -2.76
N VAL A 21 -7.32 3.91 -2.84
CA VAL A 21 -6.25 3.90 -3.85
C VAL A 21 -5.33 2.69 -3.68
N ALA A 22 -4.90 2.38 -2.45
CA ALA A 22 -4.04 1.25 -2.13
C ALA A 22 -4.69 -0.11 -2.46
N ALA A 23 -6.00 -0.23 -2.27
CA ALA A 23 -6.76 -1.42 -2.66
C ALA A 23 -6.90 -1.58 -4.18
N GLY A 24 -6.87 -0.48 -4.93
CA GLY A 24 -7.06 -0.46 -6.39
C GLY A 24 -5.77 -0.58 -7.19
N SER A 25 -4.76 0.24 -6.87
CA SER A 25 -3.58 0.44 -7.72
C SER A 25 -2.36 0.87 -6.91
N ILE A 26 -1.33 0.03 -6.93
CA ILE A 26 -0.04 0.34 -6.30
C ILE A 26 0.66 1.52 -6.99
N SER A 27 0.51 1.63 -8.31
CA SER A 27 1.12 2.70 -9.10
C SER A 27 0.53 4.06 -8.75
N ASP A 28 -0.79 4.12 -8.55
CA ASP A 28 -1.45 5.38 -8.17
C ASP A 28 -1.04 5.81 -6.77
N LEU A 29 -0.94 4.87 -5.82
CA LEU A 29 -0.45 5.22 -4.47
C LEU A 29 1.02 5.66 -4.50
N ALA A 30 1.86 5.01 -5.32
CA ALA A 30 3.25 5.44 -5.50
C ALA A 30 3.33 6.85 -6.11
N ALA A 31 2.47 7.17 -7.08
CA ALA A 31 2.37 8.51 -7.65
C ALA A 31 1.94 9.54 -6.58
N VAL A 32 0.96 9.22 -5.75
CA VAL A 32 0.51 10.08 -4.64
C VAL A 32 1.67 10.44 -3.71
N LYS A 33 2.51 9.46 -3.33
CA LYS A 33 3.70 9.69 -2.49
C LYS A 33 4.70 10.70 -3.08
N LEU A 34 4.74 10.83 -4.40
CA LEU A 34 5.63 11.73 -5.12
C LEU A 34 5.03 13.14 -5.31
N THR A 35 3.75 13.34 -5.01
CA THR A 35 3.08 14.63 -5.24
C THR A 35 3.40 15.69 -4.18
N CYS A 36 3.25 15.35 -2.89
CA CYS A 36 3.57 16.26 -1.78
C CYS A 36 3.85 15.51 -0.47
N GLU A 37 4.48 16.21 0.47
CA GLU A 37 4.89 15.66 1.78
C GLU A 37 3.69 15.22 2.64
N GLN A 38 2.62 16.02 2.70
CA GLN A 38 1.42 15.67 3.47
C GLN A 38 0.79 14.35 2.99
N LEU A 39 0.61 14.18 1.67
CA LEU A 39 0.04 12.94 1.14
C LEU A 39 0.98 11.75 1.31
N LYS A 40 2.29 11.99 1.26
CA LYS A 40 3.28 10.97 1.60
C LYS A 40 3.09 10.49 3.04
N GLU A 41 3.01 11.40 4.01
CA GLU A 41 2.80 11.04 5.43
C GLU A 41 1.50 10.27 5.65
N VAL A 42 0.39 10.73 5.05
CA VAL A 42 -0.91 10.04 5.17
C VAL A 42 -0.85 8.66 4.50
N SER A 43 -0.17 8.53 3.35
CA SER A 43 -0.05 7.25 2.63
C SER A 43 0.81 6.21 3.36
N GLU A 44 1.67 6.64 4.29
CA GLU A 44 2.56 5.78 5.07
C GLU A 44 1.91 5.31 6.37
N ARG A 45 0.63 5.66 6.62
CA ARG A 45 -0.10 5.20 7.81
C ARG A 45 -0.39 3.69 7.74
N PRO A 46 -0.41 3.00 8.90
CA PRO A 46 -0.63 1.55 8.94
C PRO A 46 -1.93 1.08 8.27
N LEU A 47 -3.01 1.86 8.35
CA LEU A 47 -4.30 1.47 7.75
C LEU A 47 -4.25 1.46 6.21
N VAL A 48 -3.46 2.34 5.61
CA VAL A 48 -3.23 2.34 4.15
C VAL A 48 -2.47 1.06 3.76
N TYR A 49 -1.44 0.68 4.53
CA TYR A 49 -0.75 -0.58 4.32
C TYR A 49 -1.63 -1.83 4.52
N ALA A 50 -2.57 -1.78 5.46
CA ALA A 50 -3.52 -2.86 5.73
C ALA A 50 -4.46 -3.17 4.56
N THR A 51 -4.69 -2.20 3.67
CA THR A 51 -5.69 -2.29 2.58
C THR A 51 -5.09 -2.61 1.21
N PHE A 52 -3.76 -2.67 1.11
CA PHE A 52 -3.08 -2.99 -0.14
C PHE A 52 -3.53 -4.32 -0.74
N ASN A 53 -3.89 -4.29 -2.02
CA ASN A 53 -4.19 -5.50 -2.77
C ASN A 53 -2.91 -6.08 -3.40
N LEU A 54 -2.21 -6.92 -2.65
CA LEU A 54 -0.93 -7.50 -3.09
C LEU A 54 -1.09 -8.58 -4.17
N VAL A 55 -2.26 -9.22 -4.27
CA VAL A 55 -2.51 -10.28 -5.26
C VAL A 55 -2.81 -9.73 -6.65
N ASN A 56 -3.22 -8.47 -6.75
CA ASN A 56 -3.38 -7.78 -8.03
C ASN A 56 -2.03 -7.31 -8.64
N ILE A 57 -0.94 -7.42 -7.87
CA ILE A 57 0.40 -7.10 -8.34
C ILE A 57 0.94 -8.31 -9.10
N ASN A 58 1.37 -8.11 -10.35
CA ASN A 58 1.97 -9.17 -11.14
C ASN A 58 3.21 -9.77 -10.44
N PHE A 59 3.32 -11.09 -10.42
CA PHE A 59 4.34 -11.83 -9.66
C PHE A 59 5.79 -11.34 -9.86
N PRO A 60 6.28 -11.01 -11.07
CA PRO A 60 7.63 -10.48 -11.25
C PRO A 60 7.85 -9.11 -10.58
N LEU A 61 6.80 -8.27 -10.50
CA LEU A 61 6.86 -7.00 -9.81
C LEU A 61 6.83 -7.23 -8.30
N LEU A 62 5.92 -8.10 -7.85
CA LEU A 62 5.76 -8.52 -6.46
C LEU A 62 7.09 -9.07 -5.90
N ALA A 63 7.79 -9.93 -6.64
CA ALA A 63 9.09 -10.49 -6.26
C ALA A 63 10.23 -9.44 -6.17
N ARG A 64 10.07 -8.27 -6.83
CA ARG A 64 11.04 -7.15 -6.77
C ARG A 64 10.70 -6.13 -5.68
N MET A 65 9.55 -6.24 -5.03
CA MET A 65 9.16 -5.31 -3.98
C MET A 65 10.10 -5.44 -2.77
N PRO A 66 10.50 -4.32 -2.13
CA PRO A 66 11.37 -4.36 -0.97
C PRO A 66 10.76 -5.17 0.18
N ALA A 67 11.59 -5.93 0.91
CA ALA A 67 11.16 -6.67 2.10
C ALA A 67 10.53 -5.75 3.16
N THR A 68 10.99 -4.49 3.24
CA THR A 68 10.41 -3.46 4.11
C THR A 68 8.95 -3.16 3.75
N PHE A 69 8.60 -3.11 2.46
CA PHE A 69 7.22 -2.89 2.03
C PHE A 69 6.30 -4.03 2.47
N TYR A 70 6.75 -5.29 2.33
CA TYR A 70 6.00 -6.43 2.84
C TYR A 70 5.82 -6.39 4.35
N ALA A 71 6.86 -6.01 5.09
CA ALA A 71 6.78 -5.89 6.54
C ALA A 71 5.74 -4.84 6.97
N GLU A 72 5.68 -3.70 6.27
CA GLU A 72 4.68 -2.66 6.52
C GLU A 72 3.25 -3.10 6.17
N CYS A 73 3.07 -3.97 5.17
CA CYS A 73 1.75 -4.58 4.89
C CYS A 73 1.40 -5.67 5.92
N TYR A 74 2.37 -6.47 6.35
CA TYR A 74 2.16 -7.58 7.28
C TYR A 74 1.86 -7.11 8.71
N ARG A 75 2.57 -6.07 9.21
CA ARG A 75 2.41 -5.54 10.57
C ARG A 75 0.96 -5.18 10.96
N PRO A 76 0.19 -4.45 10.13
CA PRO A 76 -1.21 -4.13 10.43
C PRO A 76 -2.18 -5.29 10.14
N GLY A 77 -1.69 -6.46 9.70
CA GLY A 77 -2.51 -7.64 9.46
C GLY A 77 -3.16 -7.68 8.07
N ASN A 78 -2.50 -7.16 7.03
CA ASN A 78 -3.02 -7.26 5.67
C ASN A 78 -3.24 -8.75 5.29
N PRO A 79 -4.46 -9.17 4.92
CA PRO A 79 -4.77 -10.57 4.65
C PRO A 79 -4.00 -11.13 3.44
N TYR A 80 -3.73 -10.29 2.43
CA TYR A 80 -2.95 -10.69 1.27
C TYR A 80 -1.47 -10.87 1.62
N ALA A 81 -0.92 -10.04 2.52
CA ALA A 81 0.46 -10.19 2.97
C ALA A 81 0.64 -11.50 3.75
N ILE A 82 -0.33 -11.82 4.63
CA ILE A 82 -0.35 -13.09 5.38
C ILE A 82 -0.46 -14.28 4.42
N TYR A 83 -1.36 -14.21 3.44
CA TYR A 83 -1.52 -15.25 2.42
C TYR A 83 -0.24 -15.47 1.61
N LEU A 84 0.36 -14.41 1.09
CA LEU A 84 1.60 -14.50 0.30
C LEU A 84 2.76 -15.05 1.14
N ASN A 85 2.88 -14.65 2.41
CA ASN A 85 3.88 -15.21 3.31
C ASN A 85 3.74 -16.73 3.45
N PHE A 86 2.50 -17.23 3.61
CA PHE A 86 2.23 -18.67 3.63
C PHE A 86 2.62 -19.35 2.31
N VAL A 87 2.24 -18.77 1.16
CA VAL A 87 2.57 -19.30 -0.17
C VAL A 87 4.08 -19.37 -0.37
N PHE A 88 4.82 -18.30 -0.03
CA PHE A 88 6.29 -18.28 -0.17
C PHE A 88 6.96 -19.31 0.72
N LEU A 89 6.51 -19.47 1.97
CA LEU A 89 7.01 -20.52 2.87
C LEU A 89 6.75 -21.91 2.31
N ALA A 90 5.56 -22.16 1.75
CA ALA A 90 5.22 -23.43 1.13
C ALA A 90 6.12 -23.75 -0.08
N TYR A 91 6.41 -22.77 -0.94
CA TYR A 91 7.34 -22.92 -2.07
C TYR A 91 8.78 -23.19 -1.67
N LEU A 92 9.23 -22.69 -0.51
CA LEU A 92 10.60 -22.91 -0.01
C LEU A 92 10.83 -24.30 0.60
N ILE A 93 9.76 -24.97 1.01
CA ILE A 93 9.80 -26.29 1.66
C ILE A 93 9.64 -27.44 0.62
N MET A 94 9.20 -27.12 -0.59
CA MET A 94 8.97 -28.05 -1.70
C MET A 94 10.20 -28.14 -2.62
#